data_AF-A0A150RZX7-F1
#
_entry.id   AF-A0A150RZX7-F1
#
_cell.length_a   1.000
_cell.length_b   1.000
_cell.length_c   1.000
_cell.angle_alpha   90.00
_cell.angle_beta   90.00
_cell.angle_gamma   90.00
#
_symmetry.space_group_name_H-M   'P 1'
#
loop_
_entity.id
_entity.type
_entity.pdbx_description
1 polymer ?
#
loop_
_entity_poly.entity_id
_entity_poly.type
_entity_poly.pdbx_seq_one_letter_code
_entity_poly.pdbx_strand_id
1 'polypeptide(L)'
;MAVRGKDVIGVRHMLAEGRAYIGDTPSSIARVPSAELDRAAPVIAEVTGARYVLHVPRRTRARVHGADGLGRLLTGPADIDLQEGDRAVLVIGSVQIRAQIVPIEIISRLGASGLRWIGLIGALYIAALAICAVLAPRDRARLDEGSIRRAVSEAAAQLWAEHAPPP
;
A
#
# COMPACT_ATOMS: atom_id res chain seq x y z
N MET A 1 6.06 11.91 0.31
CA MET A 1 5.49 11.89 1.67
C MET A 1 4.63 13.15 1.82
N ALA A 2 3.31 13.04 1.78
CA ALA A 2 2.43 14.22 1.90
C ALA A 2 2.32 14.60 3.38
N VAL A 3 3.06 15.62 3.80
CA VAL A 3 3.04 16.10 5.19
C VAL A 3 1.75 16.87 5.42
N ARG A 4 0.98 16.44 6.43
CA ARG A 4 -0.25 17.09 6.88
C ARG A 4 0.10 18.48 7.44
N GLY A 5 -0.33 19.56 6.77
CA GLY A 5 -0.20 20.92 7.30
C GLY A 5 -1.04 21.10 8.57
N LYS A 6 -0.69 22.10 9.39
CA LYS A 6 -1.33 22.38 10.70
C LYS A 6 -2.87 22.54 10.62
N ASP A 7 -3.39 22.92 9.45
CA ASP A 7 -4.81 23.17 9.20
C ASP A 7 -5.49 22.12 8.27
N VAL A 8 -4.91 20.92 8.15
CA VAL A 8 -5.48 19.87 7.29
C VAL A 8 -6.47 19.01 8.07
N ILE A 9 -7.76 19.13 7.72
CA ILE A 9 -8.87 18.43 8.36
C ILE A 9 -8.88 16.94 7.96
N GLY A 10 -8.57 16.62 6.70
CA GLY A 10 -8.57 15.25 6.19
C GLY A 10 -7.78 15.11 4.89
N VAL A 11 -7.35 13.88 4.59
CA VAL A 11 -6.67 13.50 3.34
C VAL A 11 -7.25 12.17 2.88
N ARG A 12 -7.55 12.07 1.59
CA ARG A 12 -8.01 10.82 0.97
C ARG A 12 -7.21 10.55 -0.29
N HIS A 13 -6.55 9.39 -0.30
CA HIS A 13 -5.94 8.85 -1.51
C HIS A 13 -6.97 7.95 -2.18
N MET A 14 -7.14 8.12 -3.48
CA MET A 14 -8.05 7.29 -4.28
C MET A 14 -7.22 6.48 -5.27
N LEU A 15 -7.53 5.19 -5.35
CA LEU A 15 -7.05 4.29 -6.39
C LEU A 15 -8.12 4.22 -7.50
N ALA A 16 -7.87 3.42 -8.54
CA ALA A 16 -8.81 3.23 -9.64
C ALA A 16 -10.24 2.90 -9.13
N GLU A 17 -11.26 3.46 -9.79
CA GLU A 17 -12.70 3.31 -9.48
C GLU A 17 -13.16 3.92 -8.13
N GLY A 18 -12.42 4.90 -7.61
CA GLY A 18 -12.71 5.57 -6.35
C GLY A 18 -13.61 6.81 -6.48
N ARG A 19 -14.43 7.06 -5.45
CA ARG A 19 -15.16 8.33 -5.27
C ARG A 19 -14.87 8.95 -3.90
N ALA A 20 -14.76 10.27 -3.87
CA ALA A 20 -14.64 11.07 -2.66
C ALA A 20 -15.87 11.98 -2.49
N TYR A 21 -16.33 12.06 -1.24
CA TYR A 21 -17.51 12.81 -0.84
C TYR A 21 -17.12 13.91 0.15
N ILE A 22 -17.91 14.97 0.18
CA ILE A 22 -17.87 16.00 1.23
C ILE A 22 -19.26 16.17 1.81
N GLY A 23 -19.36 16.54 3.08
CA GLY A 23 -20.65 16.71 3.76
C GLY A 23 -20.65 16.09 5.14
N ASP A 24 -21.84 15.92 5.71
CA ASP A 24 -21.98 15.48 7.11
C ASP A 24 -22.05 13.94 7.27
N THR A 25 -21.75 13.20 6.19
CA THR A 25 -21.78 11.73 6.21
C THR A 25 -20.45 11.14 6.69
N PRO A 26 -20.45 9.94 7.30
CA PRO A 26 -19.22 9.27 7.76
C PRO A 26 -18.21 8.97 6.65
N SER A 27 -18.65 8.88 5.40
CA SER A 27 -17.80 8.61 4.23
C SER A 27 -17.15 9.88 3.63
N SER A 28 -17.45 11.05 4.19
CA SER A 28 -16.96 12.35 3.71
C SER A 28 -15.53 12.63 4.18
N ILE A 29 -14.72 13.22 3.30
CA ILE A 29 -13.33 13.62 3.62
C ILE A 29 -13.28 14.77 4.62
N ALA A 30 -14.29 15.64 4.59
CA ALA A 30 -14.44 16.79 5.46
C ALA A 30 -15.91 17.02 5.73
N ARG A 31 -16.22 17.44 6.97
CA ARG A 31 -17.56 17.90 7.34
C ARG A 31 -17.75 19.32 6.83
N VAL A 32 -18.76 19.50 5.98
CA VAL A 32 -19.20 20.81 5.52
C VAL A 32 -20.70 20.90 5.78
N PRO A 33 -21.19 21.99 6.41
CA PRO A 33 -22.62 22.15 6.70
C PRO A 33 -23.47 22.06 5.42
N SER A 34 -24.61 21.40 5.52
CA SER A 34 -25.54 21.20 4.40
C SER A 34 -26.03 22.51 3.77
N ALA A 35 -26.00 23.63 4.51
CA ALA A 35 -26.38 24.95 3.98
C ALA A 35 -25.41 25.49 2.90
N GLU A 36 -24.17 25.00 2.91
CA GLU A 36 -23.13 25.37 1.94
C GLU A 36 -23.08 24.41 0.74
N LEU A 37 -23.86 23.32 0.79
CA LEU A 37 -23.86 22.25 -0.21
C LEU A 37 -25.25 22.11 -0.84
N ASP A 38 -25.30 21.82 -2.14
CA ASP A 38 -26.58 21.55 -2.82
C ASP A 38 -27.25 20.24 -2.36
N ARG A 39 -26.48 19.33 -1.75
CA ARG A 39 -26.92 18.00 -1.30
C ARG A 39 -26.19 17.61 -0.02
N ALA A 40 -26.73 16.63 0.71
CA ALA A 40 -26.17 16.16 1.99
C ALA A 40 -24.76 15.52 1.86
N ALA A 41 -24.38 15.05 0.67
CA ALA A 41 -23.04 14.53 0.40
C ALA A 41 -22.68 14.52 -1.10
N PRO A 42 -22.36 15.67 -1.74
CA PRO A 42 -21.94 15.67 -3.14
C PRO A 42 -20.61 14.93 -3.33
N VAL A 43 -20.53 14.18 -4.43
CA VAL A 43 -19.25 13.67 -4.94
C VAL A 43 -18.41 14.87 -5.34
N ILE A 44 -17.21 14.98 -4.79
CA ILE A 44 -16.26 16.05 -5.12
C ILE A 44 -15.19 15.55 -6.08
N ALA A 45 -14.83 14.28 -6.01
CA ALA A 45 -13.83 13.72 -6.90
C ALA A 45 -14.19 12.28 -7.26
N GLU A 46 -13.95 11.93 -8.51
CA GLU A 46 -14.22 10.62 -9.08
C GLU A 46 -13.02 10.18 -9.92
N VAL A 47 -12.66 8.91 -9.80
CA VAL A 47 -11.65 8.26 -10.63
C VAL A 47 -12.32 7.07 -11.31
N THR A 48 -12.38 7.10 -12.64
CA THR A 48 -12.93 6.00 -13.46
C THR A 48 -11.92 5.65 -14.54
N GLY A 49 -11.33 4.46 -14.46
CA GLY A 49 -10.19 4.07 -15.30
C GLY A 49 -9.04 5.08 -15.21
N ALA A 50 -8.72 5.72 -16.33
CA ALA A 50 -7.70 6.76 -16.47
C ALA A 50 -8.26 8.19 -16.41
N ARG A 51 -9.54 8.36 -16.06
CA ARG A 51 -10.20 9.66 -15.98
C ARG A 51 -10.28 10.12 -14.54
N TYR A 52 -9.72 11.29 -14.26
CA TYR A 52 -9.71 11.92 -12.94
C TYR A 52 -10.56 13.19 -12.99
N VAL A 53 -11.72 13.17 -12.36
CA VAL A 53 -12.67 14.29 -12.40
C VAL A 53 -12.79 14.93 -11.03
N LEU A 54 -12.66 16.25 -10.97
CA LEU A 54 -13.01 17.07 -9.82
C LEU A 54 -14.33 17.79 -10.13
N HIS A 55 -15.37 17.45 -9.37
CA HIS A 55 -16.68 18.08 -9.47
C HIS A 55 -16.70 19.35 -8.62
N VAL A 56 -17.19 20.43 -9.22
CA VAL A 56 -17.35 21.75 -8.59
C VAL A 56 -18.85 21.98 -8.35
N PRO A 57 -19.37 21.82 -7.13
CA PRO A 57 -20.79 22.04 -6.81
C PRO A 57 -21.23 23.49 -7.02
N ARG A 58 -22.53 23.79 -7.01
CA ARG A 58 -22.97 25.19 -7.14
C ARG A 58 -22.47 26.01 -5.96
N ARG A 59 -22.32 27.32 -6.18
CA ARG A 59 -21.84 28.29 -5.17
C ARG A 59 -20.41 28.02 -4.67
N THR A 60 -19.68 27.13 -5.31
CA THR A 60 -18.27 26.87 -5.04
C THR A 60 -17.38 27.46 -6.11
N ARG A 61 -16.12 27.71 -5.76
CA ARG A 61 -15.11 28.24 -6.69
C ARG A 61 -13.96 27.26 -6.76
N ALA A 62 -13.54 26.94 -7.98
CA ALA A 62 -12.37 26.13 -8.22
C ALA A 62 -11.29 26.95 -8.92
N ARG A 63 -10.05 26.75 -8.52
CA ARG A 63 -8.87 27.27 -9.21
C ARG A 63 -8.02 26.08 -9.63
N VAL A 64 -7.78 25.94 -10.93
CA VAL A 64 -6.93 24.91 -11.49
C VAL A 64 -5.65 25.57 -11.97
N HIS A 65 -4.53 25.05 -11.53
CA HIS A 65 -3.22 25.35 -12.09
C HIS A 65 -2.85 24.19 -12.98
N GLY A 66 -2.93 24.42 -14.29
CA GLY A 66 -2.52 23.44 -15.28
C GLY A 66 -1.01 23.25 -15.28
N ALA A 67 -0.55 22.17 -15.90
CA ALA A 67 0.88 21.97 -16.19
C ALA A 67 1.51 23.11 -17.02
N ASP A 68 0.69 23.89 -17.73
CA ASP A 68 1.06 25.12 -18.45
C ASP A 68 1.44 26.29 -17.51
N GLY A 69 1.25 26.14 -16.20
CA GLY A 69 1.48 27.17 -15.19
C GLY A 69 0.37 28.23 -15.12
N LEU A 70 -0.68 28.10 -15.95
CA LEU A 70 -1.79 29.06 -15.98
C LEU A 70 -2.86 28.67 -14.96
N GLY A 71 -3.24 29.66 -14.15
CA GLY A 71 -4.34 29.53 -13.20
C GLY A 71 -5.68 29.84 -13.86
N ARG A 72 -6.56 28.85 -13.96
CA ARG A 72 -7.95 29.01 -14.44
C ARG A 72 -8.89 29.05 -13.25
N LEU A 73 -9.74 30.08 -13.18
CA LEU A 73 -10.77 30.19 -12.16
C LEU A 73 -12.11 29.75 -12.75
N LEU A 74 -12.79 28.86 -12.05
CA LEU A 74 -14.06 28.27 -12.44
C LEU A 74 -15.05 28.47 -11.28
N THR A 75 -16.31 28.70 -11.61
CA THR A 75 -17.41 28.78 -10.64
C THR A 75 -18.39 27.68 -10.98
N GLY A 76 -18.81 26.89 -9.98
CA GLY A 76 -19.70 25.76 -10.21
C GLY A 76 -21.12 26.15 -10.62
N PRO A 77 -21.90 25.24 -11.22
CA PRO A 77 -21.59 23.81 -11.37
C PRO A 77 -20.69 23.53 -12.59
N ALA A 78 -19.60 22.80 -12.39
CA ALA A 78 -18.68 22.42 -13.46
C ALA A 78 -17.91 21.14 -13.13
N ASP A 79 -17.50 20.42 -14.16
CA ASP A 79 -16.62 19.26 -14.04
C ASP A 79 -15.24 19.61 -14.60
N ILE A 80 -14.20 19.21 -13.88
CA ILE A 80 -12.81 19.48 -14.25
C ILE A 80 -12.11 18.14 -14.42
N ASP A 81 -11.73 17.82 -15.66
CA ASP A 81 -10.83 16.71 -15.93
C ASP A 81 -9.39 17.13 -15.56
N LEU A 82 -8.81 16.45 -14.56
CA LEU A 82 -7.45 16.67 -14.09
C LEU A 82 -6.45 15.82 -14.88
N GLN A 83 -5.36 16.44 -15.27
CA GLN A 83 -4.21 15.76 -15.89
C GLN A 83 -3.06 15.61 -14.89
N GLU A 84 -2.09 14.76 -15.23
CA GLU A 84 -0.87 14.61 -14.43
C GLU A 84 -0.11 15.95 -14.34
N GLY A 85 0.29 16.31 -13.12
CA GLY A 85 0.94 17.60 -12.83
C GLY A 85 -0.02 18.73 -12.50
N ASP A 86 -1.32 18.59 -12.79
CA ASP A 86 -2.31 19.60 -12.44
C ASP A 86 -2.51 19.70 -10.93
N ARG A 87 -2.76 20.92 -10.47
CA ARG A 87 -3.13 21.20 -9.08
C ARG A 87 -4.43 21.97 -9.07
N ALA A 88 -5.45 21.38 -8.48
CA ALA A 88 -6.74 22.03 -8.32
C ALA A 88 -7.02 22.36 -6.86
N VAL A 89 -7.62 23.53 -6.66
CA VAL A 89 -8.04 24.04 -5.38
C VAL A 89 -9.52 24.36 -5.48
N LEU A 90 -10.34 23.67 -4.71
CA LEU A 90 -11.76 23.92 -4.58
C LEU A 90 -12.03 24.61 -3.24
N VAL A 91 -12.80 25.70 -3.26
CA VAL A 91 -13.20 26.45 -2.06
C VAL A 91 -14.71 26.34 -1.90
N ILE A 92 -15.13 25.82 -0.75
CA ILE A 92 -16.51 25.59 -0.36
C ILE A 92 -16.71 26.19 1.03
N GLY A 93 -17.43 27.30 1.12
CA GLY A 93 -17.64 28.05 2.37
C GLY A 93 -16.32 28.30 3.11
N SER A 94 -16.15 27.66 4.26
CA SER A 94 -14.94 27.78 5.10
C SER A 94 -13.83 26.76 4.81
N VAL A 95 -14.06 25.80 3.91
CA VAL A 95 -13.13 24.68 3.63
C VAL A 95 -12.45 24.86 2.27
N GLN A 96 -11.16 24.59 2.24
CA GLN A 96 -10.35 24.51 1.03
C GLN A 96 -9.91 23.06 0.79
N ILE A 97 -10.27 22.51 -0.36
CA ILE A 97 -9.87 21.18 -0.80
C ILE A 97 -8.79 21.33 -1.87
N ARG A 98 -7.69 20.60 -1.72
CA ARG A 98 -6.63 20.53 -2.72
C ARG A 98 -6.63 19.14 -3.35
N ALA A 99 -6.72 19.09 -4.66
CA ALA A 99 -6.66 17.88 -5.45
C ALA A 99 -5.45 17.93 -6.38
N GLN A 100 -4.69 16.84 -6.43
CA GLN A 100 -3.56 16.67 -7.33
C GLN A 100 -3.40 15.18 -7.63
N ILE A 101 -2.96 14.87 -8.84
CA ILE A 101 -2.56 13.50 -9.19
C ILE A 101 -1.14 13.31 -8.69
N VAL A 102 -0.94 12.31 -7.83
CA VAL A 102 0.38 11.96 -7.31
C VAL A 102 0.80 10.64 -7.97
N PRO A 103 1.92 10.60 -8.71
CA PRO A 103 2.43 9.35 -9.22
C PRO A 103 2.77 8.46 -8.02
N ILE A 104 2.13 7.30 -7.96
CA ILE A 104 2.53 6.26 -7.02
C ILE A 104 3.77 5.62 -7.64
N GLU A 105 4.96 6.13 -7.31
CA GLU A 105 6.14 5.30 -7.40
C GLU A 105 5.89 4.11 -6.48
N ILE A 106 5.59 2.94 -7.06
CA ILE A 106 5.67 1.69 -6.34
C ILE A 106 7.14 1.56 -5.97
N ILE A 107 7.49 2.02 -4.77
CA ILE A 107 8.81 1.80 -4.21
C ILE A 107 8.86 0.30 -3.88
N SER A 108 9.07 -0.52 -4.89
CA SER A 108 9.68 -1.82 -4.74
C SER A 108 11.06 -1.51 -4.15
N ARG A 109 11.15 -1.44 -2.82
CA ARG A 109 12.41 -1.20 -2.09
C ARG A 109 13.31 -2.44 -2.18
N LEU A 110 13.61 -2.91 -3.37
CA LEU A 110 14.83 -3.65 -3.67
C LEU A 110 15.80 -2.65 -4.31
N GLY A 111 16.21 -1.64 -3.53
CA GLY A 111 17.36 -0.83 -3.91
C GLY A 111 18.62 -1.69 -3.97
N ALA A 112 19.67 -1.24 -4.67
CA ALA A 112 20.95 -1.94 -4.76
C ALA A 112 21.52 -2.39 -3.39
N SER A 113 21.16 -1.68 -2.31
CA SER A 113 21.46 -2.07 -0.93
C SER A 113 20.79 -3.40 -0.51
N GLY A 114 19.52 -3.60 -0.84
CA GLY A 114 18.79 -4.85 -0.56
C GLY A 114 19.36 -6.03 -1.35
N LEU A 115 19.73 -5.81 -2.62
CA LEU A 115 20.40 -6.83 -3.45
C LEU A 115 21.77 -7.22 -2.87
N ARG A 116 22.52 -6.25 -2.33
CA ARG A 116 23.81 -6.50 -1.66
C ARG A 116 23.65 -7.32 -0.38
N TRP A 117 22.61 -7.06 0.41
CA TRP A 117 22.31 -7.85 1.61
C TRP A 117 21.83 -9.26 1.29
N ILE A 118 20.99 -9.44 0.27
CA ILE A 118 20.59 -10.76 -0.22
C ILE A 118 21.81 -11.52 -0.72
N GLY A 119 22.70 -10.87 -1.48
CA GLY A 119 23.96 -11.45 -1.93
C GLY A 119 24.89 -11.84 -0.77
N LEU A 120 25.00 -10.99 0.26
CA LEU A 120 25.80 -11.27 1.45
C LEU A 120 25.26 -12.47 2.24
N ILE A 121 23.94 -12.54 2.44
CA ILE A 121 23.28 -13.65 3.14
C ILE A 121 23.45 -14.95 2.32
N GLY A 122 23.27 -14.88 1.00
CA GLY A 122 23.50 -16.00 0.11
C GLY A 122 24.95 -16.49 0.14
N ALA A 123 25.92 -15.58 0.09
CA ALA A 123 27.34 -15.90 0.18
C ALA A 123 27.70 -16.53 1.53
N LEU A 124 27.16 -15.99 2.63
CA LEU A 124 27.35 -16.54 3.97
C LEU A 124 26.79 -17.96 4.09
N TYR A 125 25.61 -18.20 3.52
CA TYR A 125 24.98 -19.52 3.52
C TYR A 125 25.79 -20.54 2.71
N ILE A 126 26.28 -20.15 1.53
CA ILE A 126 27.14 -21.01 0.70
C ILE A 126 28.46 -21.31 1.41
N ALA A 127 29.08 -20.30 2.05
CA ALA A 127 30.31 -20.49 2.81
C ALA A 127 30.10 -21.46 3.99
N ALA A 128 29.00 -21.31 4.73
CA ALA A 128 28.64 -22.22 5.80
C ALA A 128 28.44 -23.66 5.28
N LEU A 129 27.72 -23.84 4.17
CA LEU A 129 27.55 -25.15 3.54
C LEU A 129 28.87 -25.76 3.07
N ALA A 130 29.77 -24.96 2.50
CA ALA A 130 31.08 -25.42 2.05
C ALA A 130 31.95 -25.85 3.24
N ILE A 131 31.95 -25.08 4.33
CA ILE A 131 32.65 -25.43 5.57
C ILE A 131 32.08 -26.74 6.14
N CYS A 132 30.76 -26.87 6.21
CA CYS A 132 30.10 -28.10 6.65
C CYS A 132 30.47 -29.28 5.74
N ALA A 133 30.55 -29.11 4.43
CA ALA A 133 30.93 -30.18 3.50
C ALA A 133 32.42 -30.56 3.59
N VAL A 134 33.30 -29.62 3.93
CA VAL A 134 34.73 -29.88 4.11
C VAL A 134 35.01 -30.56 5.47
N LEU A 135 34.29 -30.16 6.51
CA LEU A 135 34.39 -30.74 7.84
C LEU A 135 33.57 -32.01 8.01
N ALA A 136 32.62 -32.28 7.12
CA ALA A 136 31.91 -33.55 7.07
C ALA A 136 32.94 -34.67 6.92
N PRO A 137 32.97 -35.65 7.84
CA PRO A 137 33.82 -36.81 7.72
C PRO A 137 33.60 -37.47 6.35
N ARG A 138 34.63 -37.49 5.51
CA ARG A 138 34.60 -38.19 4.21
C ARG A 138 34.49 -39.70 4.36
N ASP A 139 34.77 -40.20 5.56
CA ASP A 139 34.32 -41.52 5.96
C ASP A 139 32.80 -41.48 6.00
N ARG A 140 32.20 -41.91 4.89
CA ARG A 140 31.05 -42.80 4.98
C ARG A 140 31.50 -43.98 5.84
N ALA A 141 31.50 -43.78 7.16
CA ALA A 141 31.28 -44.86 8.09
C ALA A 141 30.01 -45.48 7.56
N ARG A 142 30.19 -46.60 6.84
CA ARG A 142 29.13 -47.44 6.34
C ARG A 142 28.36 -47.76 7.62
N LEU A 143 27.31 -46.99 7.88
CA LEU A 143 26.47 -47.16 9.06
C LEU A 143 26.06 -48.62 8.99
N ASP A 144 26.63 -49.42 9.89
CA ASP A 144 26.43 -50.86 9.87
C ASP A 144 24.93 -51.06 9.84
N GLU A 145 24.43 -51.82 8.87
CA GLU A 145 23.00 -51.89 8.58
C GLU A 145 22.20 -52.32 9.83
N GLY A 146 22.86 -53.05 10.74
CA GLY A 146 22.38 -53.37 12.08
C GLY A 146 22.14 -52.17 13.00
N SER A 147 22.98 -51.13 12.96
CA SER A 147 22.82 -49.90 13.76
C SER A 147 21.67 -49.02 13.28
N ILE A 148 21.45 -48.91 11.95
CA ILE A 148 20.26 -48.26 11.38
C ILE A 148 19.01 -49.05 11.77
N ARG A 149 19.03 -50.38 11.65
CA ARG A 149 17.88 -51.23 11.99
C ARG A 149 17.50 -51.12 13.46
N ARG A 150 18.47 -51.03 14.36
CA ARG A 150 18.22 -50.80 15.80
C ARG A 150 17.61 -49.44 16.07
N ALA A 151 18.20 -48.37 15.54
CA ALA A 151 17.67 -47.01 15.71
C ALA A 151 16.23 -46.87 15.17
N VAL A 152 15.94 -47.47 14.01
CA VAL A 152 14.59 -47.50 13.44
C VAL A 152 13.63 -48.33 14.30
N SER A 153 14.06 -49.48 14.83
CA SER A 153 13.22 -50.30 15.69
C SER A 153 12.92 -49.63 17.04
N GLU A 154 13.87 -48.90 17.61
CA GLU A 154 13.68 -48.15 18.86
C GLU A 154 12.75 -46.95 18.65
N ALA A 155 12.93 -46.20 17.57
CA ALA A 155 12.05 -45.09 17.22
C ALA A 155 10.61 -45.58 16.93
N ALA A 156 10.47 -46.71 16.24
CA ALA A 156 9.17 -47.34 15.99
C ALA A 156 8.51 -47.82 17.28
N ALA A 157 9.28 -48.41 18.21
CA ALA A 157 8.77 -48.83 19.52
C ALA A 157 8.32 -47.64 20.39
N GLN A 158 9.04 -46.52 20.35
CA GLN A 158 8.64 -45.29 21.04
C GLN A 158 7.34 -44.71 20.47
N LEU A 159 7.21 -44.63 19.14
CA LEU A 159 6.00 -44.18 18.48
C LEU A 159 4.78 -45.06 18.79
N TRP A 160 4.98 -46.38 18.86
CA TRP A 160 3.92 -47.32 19.26
C TRP A 160 3.56 -47.24 20.74
N ALA A 161 4.54 -47.00 21.61
CA ALA A 161 4.29 -46.78 23.04
C ALA A 161 3.51 -45.47 23.29
N GLU A 162 3.75 -44.44 22.47
CA GLU A 162 3.04 -43.15 22.53
C GLU A 162 1.62 -43.23 21.94
N HIS A 163 1.37 -44.16 21.00
CA HIS A 163 0.07 -44.38 20.35
C HIS A 163 -0.77 -45.52 20.96
N ALA A 164 -0.32 -46.17 22.03
CA ALA A 164 -1.14 -47.16 22.72
C ALA A 164 -2.32 -46.48 23.44
N PRO A 165 -3.58 -46.82 23.13
CA PRO A 165 -4.73 -46.25 23.84
C PRO A 165 -4.72 -46.71 25.31
N PRO A 166 -5.15 -45.86 26.26
CA PRO A 166 -5.22 -46.24 27.66
C PRO A 166 -6.21 -47.40 27.89
N PRO A 167 -6.01 -48.22 28.94
CA PRO A 167 -6.79 -49.43 29.19
C PRO A 167 -8.29 -49.16 29.43
#